data_AF-A0AAD7HHB0-F1
#
_entry.id   AF-A0AAD7HHB0-F1
#
_cell.length_a   1.000
_cell.length_b   1.000
_cell.length_c   1.000
_cell.angle_alpha   90.00
_cell.angle_beta   90.00
_cell.angle_gamma   90.00
#
_symmetry.space_group_name_H-M   'P 1'
#
loop_
_entity.id
_entity.type
_entity.pdbx_description
1 polymer ?
#
loop_
_entity_poly.entity_id
_entity_poly.type
_entity_poly.pdbx_seq_one_letter_code
_entity_poly.pdbx_strand_id
1 'polypeptide(L)' 'YTDVVGMKLSNTVRRWCFNCHARETTVWRRSNLSPSKILCNKCGVFERTHLRPRPE' A
#
# COMPACT_ATOMS: atom_id res chain seq x y z
N TYR A 1 6.86 5.83 -29.86
CA TYR A 1 6.51 6.29 -28.50
C TYR A 1 5.96 5.07 -27.78
N THR A 2 6.84 4.28 -27.19
CA THR A 2 6.55 2.93 -26.72
C THR A 2 5.65 2.95 -25.48
N ASP A 3 4.55 2.21 -25.58
CA ASP A 3 3.52 2.08 -24.56
C ASP A 3 4.08 1.54 -23.24
N VAL A 4 4.39 2.45 -22.32
CA VAL A 4 4.61 2.19 -20.89
C VAL A 4 3.36 1.64 -20.17
N VAL A 5 2.30 1.35 -20.92
CA VAL A 5 1.03 0.77 -20.46
C VAL A 5 1.12 -0.75 -20.27
N GLY A 6 2.26 -1.38 -20.59
CA GLY A 6 2.46 -2.84 -20.46
C GLY A 6 2.85 -3.36 -19.07
N MET A 7 3.25 -2.51 -18.11
CA MET A 7 3.77 -2.98 -16.81
C MET A 7 2.75 -3.00 -15.67
N LYS A 8 1.46 -2.77 -15.93
CA LYS A 8 0.42 -2.74 -14.88
C LYS A 8 -0.21 -4.10 -14.56
N LEU A 9 0.19 -5.19 -15.21
CA LEU A 9 -0.53 -6.48 -15.10
C LEU A 9 0.29 -7.67 -14.55
N SER A 10 1.39 -7.44 -13.82
CA SER A 10 2.24 -8.53 -13.27
C SER A 10 2.23 -8.62 -11.73
N ASN A 11 1.36 -7.92 -11.02
CA ASN A 11 1.31 -7.96 -9.54
C ASN A 11 0.01 -8.58 -8.99
N THR A 12 -0.44 -9.66 -9.62
CA THR A 12 -1.46 -10.59 -9.11
C THR A 12 -1.03 -11.39 -7.88
N VAL A 13 0.02 -10.97 -7.16
CA VAL A 13 0.10 -11.27 -5.72
C VAL A 13 -0.93 -10.36 -5.08
N ARG A 14 -2.14 -10.88 -4.75
CA ARG A 14 -3.23 -10.16 -4.06
C ARG A 14 -2.72 -9.48 -2.79
N ARG A 15 -2.17 -8.28 -2.92
CA ARG A 15 -1.76 -7.43 -1.82
C ARG A 15 -2.99 -6.66 -1.38
N TRP A 16 -3.23 -6.64 -0.08
CA TRP A 16 -4.32 -5.92 0.57
C TRP A 16 -3.73 -5.13 1.72
N CYS A 17 -4.22 -3.92 1.93
CA CYS A 17 -3.74 -3.08 3.01
C CYS A 17 -4.10 -3.74 4.35
N PHE A 18 -3.13 -3.92 5.25
CA PHE A 18 -3.39 -4.49 6.57
C PHE A 18 -4.27 -3.61 7.46
N ASN A 19 -4.33 -2.31 7.20
CA ASN A 19 -5.13 -1.36 7.96
C ASN A 19 -6.55 -1.22 7.38
N CYS A 20 -6.69 -0.71 6.16
CA CYS A 20 -8.02 -0.43 5.58
C CYS A 20 -8.52 -1.48 4.57
N HIS A 21 -7.81 -2.60 4.41
CA HIS A 21 -8.14 -3.69 3.47
C HIS A 21 -8.26 -3.28 1.99
N ALA A 22 -7.82 -2.07 1.63
CA ALA A 22 -7.79 -1.62 0.24
C ALA A 22 -7.01 -2.62 -0.62
N ARG A 23 -7.62 -3.01 -1.75
CA ARG A 23 -7.05 -3.91 -2.76
C ARG A 23 -6.37 -3.17 -3.89
N GLU A 24 -6.64 -1.87 -3.99
CA GLU A 24 -6.09 -0.96 -4.98
C GLU A 24 -5.36 0.18 -4.27
N THR A 25 -4.16 0.49 -4.76
CA THR A 25 -3.37 1.63 -4.29
C THR A 25 -2.37 2.00 -5.36
N THR A 26 -2.00 3.28 -5.44
CA THR A 26 -0.96 3.74 -6.35
C THR A 26 0.41 3.19 -5.98
N VAL A 27 0.68 3.06 -4.67
CA VAL A 27 1.93 2.54 -4.11
C VAL A 27 1.62 1.73 -2.86
N TRP A 28 2.28 0.58 -2.72
CA TRP A 28 2.29 -0.22 -1.49
C TRP A 28 3.44 0.25 -0.59
N ARG A 29 3.16 0.49 0.69
CA ARG A 29 4.14 0.87 1.71
C ARG A 29 4.34 -0.27 2.70
N ARG A 30 5.52 -0.39 3.30
CA ARG A 30 5.73 -1.25 4.48
C ARG A 30 5.26 -0.50 5.71
N SER A 31 4.66 -1.23 6.66
CA SER A 31 4.29 -0.64 7.95
C SER A 31 5.54 -0.41 8.80
N ASN A 32 5.61 0.75 9.45
CA ASN A 32 6.65 1.06 10.42
C ASN A 32 6.37 0.43 11.79
N LEU A 33 5.09 0.23 12.14
CA LEU A 33 4.69 -0.40 13.40
C LEU A 33 4.74 -1.94 13.33
N SER A 34 4.55 -2.50 12.14
CA SER A 34 4.51 -3.94 11.91
C SER A 34 5.31 -4.27 10.64
N PRO A 35 6.63 -4.57 10.77
CA PRO A 35 7.54 -4.73 9.63
C PRO A 35 7.11 -5.78 8.59
N SER A 36 6.34 -6.78 9.02
CA SER A 36 5.79 -7.85 8.17
C SER A 36 4.50 -7.47 7.45
N LYS A 37 3.94 -6.28 7.70
CA LYS A 37 2.65 -5.83 7.15
C LYS A 37 2.85 -4.81 6.04
N ILE A 38 1.94 -4.85 5.07
CA ILE A 38 1.87 -3.92 3.96
C ILE A 38 0.67 -2.99 4.10
N LEU A 39 0.84 -1.73 3.74
CA LEU A 39 -0.15 -0.68 3.81
C LEU A 39 -0.38 -0.07 2.43
N CYS A 40 -1.58 0.44 2.18
CA CYS A 40 -1.83 1.33 1.06
C CYS A 40 -1.09 2.66 1.27
N ASN A 41 -1.04 3.48 0.22
CA ASN A 41 -0.35 4.75 0.28
C ASN A 41 -0.88 5.66 1.40
N LYS A 42 -2.21 5.74 1.56
CA LYS A 42 -2.84 6.61 2.57
C LYS A 42 -2.58 6.13 4.00
N CYS A 43 -2.70 4.83 4.27
CA CYS A 43 -2.43 4.27 5.60
C CYS A 43 -0.94 4.35 5.98
N GLY A 44 -0.02 4.08 5.04
CA GLY A 44 1.41 4.16 5.33
C GLY A 44 1.93 5.59 5.51
N VAL A 45 1.35 6.57 4.81
CA VAL A 45 1.65 7.99 5.08
C VAL A 45 1.11 8.41 6.44
N PHE A 46 -0.14 8.05 6.76
CA PHE A 46 -0.72 8.37 8.07
C PHE A 46 0.11 7.80 9.22
N GLU A 47 0.46 6.51 9.12
CA GLU A 47 1.26 5.82 10.14
C GLU A 47 2.63 6.47 10.33
N ARG A 48 3.31 6.88 9.24
CA ARG A 48 4.59 7.58 9.34
C ARG A 48 4.47 8.94 10.03
N THR A 49 3.40 9.69 9.77
CA THR A 49 3.21 11.03 10.33
C THR A 49 2.70 11.01 11.77
N HIS A 50 1.83 10.07 12.12
CA HIS A 50 1.15 10.05 13.42
C HIS A 50 1.67 8.95 14.36
N LEU A 51 2.61 8.13 13.88
CA LEU A 51 3.18 6.99 14.60
C LEU A 51 2.12 6.02 15.14
N ARG A 52 0.94 5.98 14.52
CA ARG A 52 -0.21 5.14 14.89
C ARG A 52 -0.99 4.70 13.65
N PRO A 53 -1.76 3.59 13.70
CA PRO A 53 -2.61 3.18 12.59
C PRO A 53 -3.64 4.26 12.24
N ARG A 54 -3.93 4.43 10.95
CA ARG A 54 -5.06 5.26 10.49
C ARG A 54 -6.35 4.75 11.14
N PRO A 55 -7.14 5.62 11.79
CA PRO A 55 -8.50 5.24 12.16
C PRO A 55 -9.32 4.98 10.89
N GLU A 56 -10.42 4.25 11.06
CA GLU A 56 -11.41 4.03 9.99
C GLU A 56 -11.85 5.37 9.40
#